data_AF-A0A8T5AYD9-F1
#
_entry.id   AF-A0A8T5AYD9-F1
#
_cell.length_a   1.000
_cell.length_b   1.000
_cell.length_c   1.000
_cell.angle_alpha   90.00
_cell.angle_beta   90.00
_cell.angle_gamma   90.00
#
_symmetry.space_group_name_H-M   'P 1'
#
loop_
_entity.id
_entity.type
_entity.pdbx_description
1 polymer ?
#
loop_
_entity_poly.entity_id
_entity_poly.type
_entity_poly.pdbx_seq_one_letter_code
_entity_poly.pdbx_strand_id
1 'polypeptide(L)'
;EAAKRYYEDGFNVVAVKLSIASDGSVEKKPLVNWSAWINRRQTEEEFEAQPWSTADGFAIVCSWPNKDGLYLAVVDLDVKKVSADAKRRGEKLLDRFPITRIERTISNGLHYDYLSRVKPQPVSEAHDSCALELIAGPKLCIMAPSKGYKNLNDNPPRVVEDAEEMFREIVRLPNQKLLKIEKEPKEKLERWLNQNPRIIWFLYDLRNRREGVYD
;
A
#
# COMPACT_ATOMS: atom_id res chain seq x y z
N GLU A 1 -20.79 -2.89 9.94
CA GLU A 1 -19.96 -3.51 10.99
C GLU A 1 -18.46 -3.47 10.69
N ALA A 2 -17.95 -4.13 9.63
CA ALA A 2 -16.52 -4.16 9.34
C ALA A 2 -15.87 -2.76 9.18
N ALA A 3 -16.53 -1.84 8.46
CA ALA A 3 -16.10 -0.44 8.34
C ALA A 3 -15.91 0.24 9.72
N LYS A 4 -16.82 -0.02 10.66
CA LYS A 4 -16.75 0.53 12.03
C LYS A 4 -15.54 -0.02 12.78
N ARG A 5 -15.23 -1.31 12.64
CA ARG A 5 -14.03 -1.91 13.25
C ARG A 5 -12.74 -1.27 12.76
N TYR A 6 -12.60 -1.05 11.45
CA TYR A 6 -11.42 -0.34 10.92
C TYR A 6 -11.33 1.10 11.44
N TYR A 7 -12.46 1.78 11.55
CA TYR A 7 -12.51 3.10 12.17
C TYR A 7 -12.08 3.06 13.64
N GLU A 8 -12.60 2.13 14.44
CA GLU A 8 -12.21 1.92 15.85
C GLU A 8 -10.73 1.53 16.01
N ASP A 9 -10.16 0.82 15.03
CA ASP A 9 -8.72 0.51 14.98
C ASP A 9 -7.85 1.69 14.55
N GLY A 10 -8.48 2.72 14.04
CA GLY A 10 -7.90 4.03 13.93
C GLY A 10 -7.73 4.53 12.51
N PHE A 11 -8.25 3.79 11.53
CA PHE A 11 -8.20 4.17 10.14
C PHE A 11 -9.29 5.19 9.79
N ASN A 12 -9.02 5.97 8.75
CA ASN A 12 -10.04 6.74 8.08
C ASN A 12 -10.74 5.84 7.06
N VAL A 13 -12.07 5.89 7.05
CA VAL A 13 -12.90 4.98 6.28
C VAL A 13 -13.84 5.76 5.39
N VAL A 14 -14.00 5.33 4.15
CA VAL A 14 -14.82 5.97 3.12
C VAL A 14 -15.88 5.01 2.62
N ALA A 15 -17.15 5.37 2.68
CA ALA A 15 -18.24 4.62 2.05
C ALA A 15 -18.10 4.66 0.53
N VAL A 16 -18.23 3.51 -0.13
CA VAL A 16 -18.10 3.39 -1.60
C VAL A 16 -19.31 2.75 -2.24
N LYS A 17 -19.63 3.19 -3.45
CA LYS A 17 -20.57 2.54 -4.37
C LYS A 17 -19.80 1.70 -5.39
N LEU A 18 -20.32 0.51 -5.68
CA LEU A 18 -19.73 -0.44 -6.61
C LEU A 18 -20.75 -0.81 -7.69
N SER A 19 -20.50 -0.31 -8.91
CA SER A 19 -21.32 -0.59 -10.09
C SER A 19 -20.56 -1.53 -11.01
N ILE A 20 -21.25 -2.58 -11.48
CA ILE A 20 -20.69 -3.53 -12.46
C ILE A 20 -21.43 -3.29 -13.77
N ALA A 21 -20.70 -2.89 -14.80
CA ALA A 21 -21.27 -2.72 -16.14
C ALA A 21 -21.46 -4.08 -16.83
N SER A 22 -22.22 -4.09 -17.93
CA SER A 22 -22.53 -5.29 -18.69
C SER A 22 -21.29 -5.98 -19.29
N ASP A 23 -20.21 -5.23 -19.55
CA ASP A 23 -18.93 -5.74 -20.02
C ASP A 23 -18.02 -6.29 -18.91
N GLY A 24 -18.51 -6.31 -17.67
CA GLY A 24 -17.75 -6.74 -16.49
C GLY A 24 -16.73 -5.72 -15.97
N SER A 25 -16.70 -4.51 -16.52
CA SER A 25 -15.97 -3.39 -15.91
C SER A 25 -16.64 -2.99 -14.59
N VAL A 26 -15.84 -2.53 -13.64
CA VAL A 26 -16.31 -2.16 -12.30
C VAL A 26 -15.97 -0.70 -12.05
N GLU A 27 -17.00 0.11 -11.84
CA GLU A 27 -16.85 1.47 -11.36
C GLU A 27 -16.84 1.47 -9.82
N LYS A 28 -15.81 2.12 -9.26
CA LYS A 28 -15.60 2.25 -7.82
C LYS A 28 -15.70 3.73 -7.46
N LYS A 29 -16.78 4.15 -6.79
CA LYS A 29 -17.03 5.57 -6.50
C LYS A 29 -17.08 5.83 -4.98
N PRO A 30 -16.17 6.65 -4.43
CA PRO A 30 -16.32 7.23 -3.11
C PRO A 30 -17.61 8.06 -3.03
N LEU A 31 -18.39 7.88 -1.97
CA LEU A 31 -19.66 8.60 -1.80
C LEU A 31 -19.49 9.98 -1.14
N VAL A 32 -18.30 10.26 -0.60
CA VAL A 32 -17.96 11.53 0.05
C VAL A 32 -16.57 11.99 -0.39
N ASN A 33 -16.28 13.28 -0.28
CA ASN A 33 -14.93 13.80 -0.45
C ASN A 33 -14.09 13.40 0.77
N TRP A 34 -12.96 12.73 0.52
CA TRP A 34 -12.09 12.15 1.55
C TRP A 34 -10.69 12.79 1.59
N SER A 35 -10.43 13.78 0.73
CA SER A 35 -9.09 14.36 0.57
C SER A 35 -8.50 14.95 1.86
N ALA A 36 -9.34 15.51 2.73
CA ALA A 36 -8.92 16.00 4.03
C ALA A 36 -8.33 14.87 4.91
N TRP A 37 -8.88 13.66 4.80
CA TRP A 37 -8.49 12.49 5.59
C TRP A 37 -7.15 11.86 5.16
N ILE A 38 -6.50 12.40 4.13
CA ILE A 38 -5.10 12.09 3.81
C ILE A 38 -4.17 12.63 4.89
N ASN A 39 -4.52 13.79 5.47
CA ASN A 39 -3.64 14.59 6.33
C ASN A 39 -4.17 14.78 7.75
N ARG A 40 -5.34 14.24 8.08
CA ARG A 40 -5.88 14.24 9.43
C ARG A 40 -6.75 13.04 9.70
N ARG A 41 -7.03 12.81 10.98
CA ARG A 41 -8.01 11.82 11.41
C ARG A 41 -9.45 12.26 11.09
N GLN A 42 -10.27 11.30 10.66
CA GLN A 42 -11.72 11.39 10.51
C GLN A 42 -12.38 11.38 11.90
N THR A 43 -13.28 12.32 12.16
CA THR A 43 -14.04 12.34 13.43
C THR A 43 -15.15 11.30 13.43
N GLU A 44 -15.77 11.05 14.59
CA GLU A 44 -16.87 10.08 14.69
C GLU A 44 -18.09 10.58 13.94
N GLU A 45 -18.41 11.86 14.07
CA GLU A 45 -19.52 12.51 13.35
C GLU A 45 -19.32 12.42 11.83
N GLU A 46 -18.07 12.61 11.35
CA GLU A 46 -17.74 12.44 9.94
C GLU A 46 -17.87 10.99 9.46
N PHE A 47 -17.59 10.01 10.33
CA PHE A 47 -17.76 8.60 10.02
C PHE A 47 -19.24 8.22 9.97
N GLU A 48 -20.03 8.67 10.95
CA GLU A 48 -21.47 8.40 11.05
C GLU A 48 -22.29 9.09 9.96
N ALA A 49 -21.88 10.31 9.54
CA ALA A 49 -22.57 11.08 8.51
C ALA A 49 -22.38 10.52 7.07
N GLN A 50 -21.57 9.48 6.88
CA GLN A 50 -21.40 8.88 5.56
C GLN A 50 -22.71 8.19 5.10
N PRO A 51 -22.99 8.17 3.78
CA PRO A 51 -24.24 7.63 3.24
C PRO A 51 -24.27 6.09 3.19
N TRP A 52 -24.08 5.44 4.34
CA TRP A 52 -23.97 4.00 4.51
C TRP A 52 -25.15 3.21 3.93
N SER A 53 -26.36 3.78 3.96
CA SER A 53 -27.57 3.14 3.42
C SER A 53 -27.54 2.90 1.92
N THR A 54 -26.69 3.63 1.19
CA THR A 54 -26.54 3.50 -0.28
C THR A 54 -25.20 2.89 -0.68
N ALA A 55 -24.29 2.67 0.27
CA ALA A 55 -22.97 2.11 0.03
C ALA A 55 -23.04 0.62 -0.30
N ASP A 56 -22.19 0.17 -1.23
CA ASP A 56 -21.97 -1.25 -1.51
C ASP A 56 -20.73 -1.79 -0.80
N GLY A 57 -20.01 -0.94 -0.06
CA GLY A 57 -18.77 -1.30 0.62
C GLY A 57 -18.11 -0.10 1.29
N PHE A 58 -16.85 -0.30 1.65
CA PHE A 58 -16.00 0.75 2.21
C PHE A 58 -14.56 0.64 1.71
N ALA A 59 -13.84 1.75 1.79
CA ALA A 59 -12.42 1.83 1.52
C ALA A 59 -11.67 2.47 2.69
N ILE A 60 -10.39 2.13 2.83
CA ILE A 60 -9.49 2.72 3.81
C ILE A 60 -8.61 3.75 3.13
N VAL A 61 -8.43 4.92 3.77
CA VAL A 61 -7.45 5.93 3.35
C VAL A 61 -6.06 5.50 3.81
N CYS A 62 -5.17 5.14 2.88
CA CYS A 62 -3.90 4.49 3.20
C CYS A 62 -2.80 5.44 3.71
N SER A 63 -3.09 6.74 3.83
CA SER A 63 -2.11 7.80 4.13
C SER A 63 -2.06 8.19 5.60
N TRP A 64 -3.06 7.79 6.38
CA TRP A 64 -3.18 8.08 7.79
C TRP A 64 -2.90 6.81 8.60
N PRO A 65 -2.05 6.87 9.65
CA PRO A 65 -1.77 5.70 10.47
C PRO A 65 -2.98 5.36 11.36
N ASN A 66 -3.09 4.09 11.73
CA ASN A 66 -4.04 3.61 12.72
C ASN A 66 -3.68 4.09 14.14
N LYS A 67 -4.42 3.64 15.17
CA LYS A 67 -4.18 4.04 16.56
C LYS A 67 -2.81 3.60 17.11
N ASP A 68 -2.18 2.61 16.49
CA ASP A 68 -0.86 2.07 16.85
C ASP A 68 0.29 2.72 16.03
N GLY A 69 -0.01 3.72 15.21
CA GLY A 69 0.98 4.38 14.36
C GLY A 69 1.31 3.60 13.08
N LEU A 70 0.52 2.58 12.71
CA LEU A 70 0.78 1.72 11.55
C LEU A 70 -0.04 2.14 10.33
N TYR A 71 0.57 2.08 9.15
CA TYR A 71 -0.06 2.45 7.87
C TYR A 71 -0.53 1.21 7.12
N LEU A 72 -1.75 1.26 6.56
CA LEU A 72 -2.20 0.21 5.63
C LEU A 72 -1.40 0.31 4.32
N ALA A 73 -0.86 -0.82 3.90
CA ALA A 73 -0.23 -0.99 2.59
C ALA A 73 -0.68 -2.32 2.00
N VAL A 74 -1.19 -2.31 0.76
CA VAL A 74 -1.76 -3.51 0.13
C VAL A 74 -1.01 -3.81 -1.15
N VAL A 75 -0.51 -5.04 -1.25
CA VAL A 75 0.03 -5.57 -2.51
C VAL A 75 -1.14 -6.06 -3.33
N ASP A 76 -1.40 -5.40 -4.46
CA ASP A 76 -2.52 -5.69 -5.36
C ASP A 76 -2.01 -6.42 -6.61
N LEU A 77 -2.50 -7.64 -6.82
CA LEU A 77 -2.34 -8.37 -8.07
C LEU A 77 -3.53 -8.08 -8.98
N ASP A 78 -3.30 -7.26 -10.00
CA ASP A 78 -4.29 -7.04 -11.05
C ASP A 78 -4.33 -8.23 -12.02
N VAL A 79 -5.52 -8.54 -12.51
CA VAL A 79 -5.78 -9.62 -13.47
C VAL A 79 -6.45 -9.12 -14.73
N LYS A 80 -6.81 -7.83 -14.80
CA LYS A 80 -7.37 -7.19 -15.98
C LYS A 80 -6.31 -6.34 -16.66
N LYS A 81 -6.39 -6.22 -17.99
CA LYS A 81 -5.53 -5.35 -18.82
C LYS A 81 -4.02 -5.57 -18.70
N VAL A 82 -3.59 -6.70 -18.14
CA VAL A 82 -2.19 -7.13 -18.04
C VAL A 82 -1.91 -8.32 -18.94
N SER A 83 -0.67 -8.49 -19.37
CA SER A 83 -0.27 -9.66 -20.15
C SER A 83 -0.31 -10.95 -19.31
N ALA A 84 -0.54 -12.10 -19.94
CA ALA A 84 -0.50 -13.41 -19.27
C ALA A 84 0.87 -13.69 -18.63
N ASP A 85 1.95 -13.20 -19.25
CA ASP A 85 3.30 -13.30 -18.71
C ASP A 85 3.49 -12.46 -17.45
N ALA A 86 3.00 -11.22 -17.44
CA ALA A 86 3.05 -10.36 -16.27
C ALA A 86 2.28 -10.99 -15.11
N LYS A 87 1.05 -11.46 -15.36
CA LYS A 87 0.23 -12.16 -14.36
C LYS A 87 0.95 -13.37 -13.77
N ARG A 88 1.50 -14.25 -14.61
CA ARG A 88 2.26 -15.44 -14.15
C ARG A 88 3.46 -15.06 -13.29
N ARG A 89 4.17 -13.97 -13.63
CA ARG A 89 5.29 -13.47 -12.81
C ARG A 89 4.79 -12.94 -11.46
N GLY A 90 3.72 -12.17 -11.46
CA GLY A 90 3.08 -11.66 -10.24
C GLY A 90 2.67 -12.78 -9.29
N GLU A 91 1.97 -13.79 -9.80
CA GLU A 91 1.55 -14.97 -9.03
C GLU A 91 2.75 -15.67 -8.36
N LYS A 92 3.85 -15.87 -9.09
CA LYS A 92 5.09 -16.45 -8.51
C LYS A 92 5.78 -15.54 -7.50
N LEU A 93 5.68 -14.22 -7.66
CA LEU A 93 6.27 -13.27 -6.74
C LEU A 93 5.49 -13.21 -5.42
N LEU A 94 4.18 -13.44 -5.43
CA LEU A 94 3.35 -13.49 -4.22
C LEU A 94 3.87 -14.49 -3.18
N ASP A 95 4.41 -15.64 -3.62
CA ASP A 95 5.00 -16.66 -2.74
C ASP A 95 6.21 -16.16 -1.91
N ARG A 96 6.81 -15.04 -2.32
CA ARG A 96 7.96 -14.43 -1.64
C ARG A 96 7.54 -13.41 -0.60
N PHE A 97 6.28 -12.97 -0.61
CA PHE A 97 5.78 -12.04 0.38
C PHE A 97 5.47 -12.77 1.70
N PRO A 98 5.65 -12.11 2.85
CA PRO A 98 5.27 -12.68 4.13
C PRO A 98 3.78 -13.04 4.21
N ILE A 99 3.45 -14.18 4.82
CA ILE A 99 2.05 -14.58 5.03
C ILE A 99 1.28 -13.48 5.76
N THR A 100 0.11 -13.16 5.23
CA THR A 100 -0.76 -12.10 5.74
C THR A 100 -2.24 -12.38 5.44
N ARG A 101 -3.13 -11.43 5.75
CA ARG A 101 -4.52 -11.41 5.27
C ARG A 101 -4.54 -11.34 3.74
N ILE A 102 -5.32 -12.24 3.14
CA ILE A 102 -5.50 -12.26 1.69
C ILE A 102 -6.98 -12.04 1.37
N GLU A 103 -7.25 -11.10 0.47
CA GLU A 103 -8.59 -10.86 -0.06
C GLU A 103 -8.61 -11.08 -1.57
N ARG A 104 -9.71 -11.61 -2.09
CA ARG A 104 -9.99 -11.60 -3.53
C ARG A 104 -10.78 -10.35 -3.87
N THR A 105 -10.35 -9.66 -4.91
CA THR A 105 -11.01 -8.45 -5.40
C THR A 105 -12.21 -8.79 -6.29
N ILE A 106 -13.06 -7.79 -6.55
CA ILE A 106 -14.21 -7.92 -7.46
C ILE A 106 -13.82 -8.33 -8.90
N SER A 107 -12.58 -8.09 -9.30
CA SER A 107 -12.05 -8.48 -10.62
C SER A 107 -11.40 -9.86 -10.61
N ASN A 108 -11.44 -10.60 -9.50
CA ASN A 108 -10.68 -11.85 -9.24
C ASN A 108 -9.15 -11.65 -9.11
N GLY A 109 -8.70 -10.42 -8.88
CA GLY A 109 -7.34 -10.15 -8.40
C GLY A 109 -7.18 -10.49 -6.92
N LEU A 110 -6.00 -10.21 -6.37
CA LEU A 110 -5.68 -10.49 -4.97
C LEU A 110 -5.15 -9.23 -4.28
N HIS A 111 -5.61 -9.00 -3.05
CA HIS A 111 -5.00 -8.08 -2.10
C HIS A 111 -4.25 -8.89 -1.04
N TYR A 112 -3.00 -8.51 -0.77
CA TYR A 112 -2.24 -8.96 0.40
C TYR A 112 -2.04 -7.75 1.32
N ASP A 113 -2.68 -7.78 2.48
CA ASP A 113 -2.76 -6.59 3.33
C ASP A 113 -1.63 -6.55 4.34
N TYR A 114 -0.93 -5.43 4.47
CA TYR A 114 0.13 -5.24 5.46
C TYR A 114 -0.10 -3.98 6.29
N LEU A 115 0.52 -3.97 7.47
CA LEU A 115 0.63 -2.80 8.34
C LEU A 115 2.09 -2.37 8.40
N SER A 116 2.42 -1.24 7.79
CA SER A 116 3.78 -0.70 7.72
C SER A 116 4.06 0.22 8.90
N ARG A 117 5.24 0.10 9.53
CA ARG A 117 5.69 1.06 10.55
C ARG A 117 6.16 2.38 9.96
N VAL A 118 6.71 2.34 8.75
CA VAL A 118 7.08 3.53 7.98
C VAL A 118 5.96 3.90 7.02
N LYS A 119 5.66 5.20 6.85
CA LYS A 119 4.66 5.69 5.89
C LYS A 119 5.06 5.32 4.46
N PRO A 120 4.37 4.35 3.81
CA PRO A 120 4.76 3.89 2.49
C PRO A 120 4.21 4.81 1.40
N GLN A 121 4.95 4.94 0.29
CA GLN A 121 4.42 5.54 -0.94
C GLN A 121 3.82 4.47 -1.85
N PRO A 122 2.82 4.84 -2.68
CA PRO A 122 2.32 3.92 -3.69
C PRO A 122 3.42 3.61 -4.72
N VAL A 123 3.40 2.38 -5.24
CA VAL A 123 4.33 1.89 -6.27
C VAL A 123 3.51 1.25 -7.37
N SER A 124 3.61 1.73 -8.61
CA SER A 124 2.88 1.19 -9.77
C SER A 124 3.80 0.80 -10.93
N GLU A 125 5.10 1.06 -10.81
CA GLU A 125 6.12 0.78 -11.83
C GLU A 125 6.23 -0.73 -12.16
N ALA A 126 5.72 -1.60 -11.28
CA ALA A 126 5.76 -3.04 -11.47
C ALA A 126 4.54 -3.60 -12.24
N HIS A 127 3.49 -2.81 -12.48
CA HIS A 127 2.21 -3.26 -13.04
C HIS A 127 2.38 -3.95 -14.40
N ASP A 128 3.02 -3.30 -15.37
CA ASP A 128 3.16 -3.88 -16.72
C ASP A 128 4.07 -5.12 -16.75
N SER A 129 5.03 -5.19 -15.81
CA SER A 129 6.06 -6.23 -15.79
C SER A 129 5.65 -7.49 -15.02
N CYS A 130 4.86 -7.34 -13.96
CA CYS A 130 4.46 -8.44 -13.08
C CYS A 130 3.05 -8.31 -12.51
N ALA A 131 2.21 -7.42 -13.04
CA ALA A 131 0.82 -7.21 -12.63
C ALA A 131 0.63 -6.86 -11.14
N LEU A 132 1.70 -6.42 -10.46
CA LEU A 132 1.67 -6.04 -9.06
C LEU A 132 1.76 -4.53 -8.89
N GLU A 133 1.01 -4.02 -7.92
CA GLU A 133 1.13 -2.66 -7.40
C GLU A 133 1.19 -2.66 -5.88
N LEU A 134 1.72 -1.58 -5.30
CA LEU A 134 1.56 -1.25 -3.90
C LEU A 134 0.54 -0.11 -3.77
N ILE A 135 -0.62 -0.43 -3.20
CA ILE A 135 -1.63 0.55 -2.80
C ILE A 135 -1.24 1.06 -1.41
N ALA A 136 -0.81 2.31 -1.35
CA ALA A 136 -0.35 2.99 -0.14
C ALA A 136 -0.50 4.50 -0.28
N GLY A 137 -0.28 5.24 0.81
CA GLY A 137 -0.20 6.70 0.78
C GLY A 137 -1.54 7.37 0.43
N PRO A 138 -1.58 8.39 -0.44
CA PRO A 138 -2.81 9.14 -0.76
C PRO A 138 -3.73 8.37 -1.71
N LYS A 139 -3.94 7.07 -1.47
CA LYS A 139 -4.84 6.19 -2.19
C LYS A 139 -5.91 5.62 -1.25
N LEU A 140 -7.04 5.23 -1.85
CA LEU A 140 -8.06 4.42 -1.19
C LEU A 140 -7.83 2.94 -1.52
N CYS A 141 -7.95 2.08 -0.52
CA CYS A 141 -7.99 0.63 -0.71
C CYS A 141 -9.37 0.10 -0.32
N ILE A 142 -10.09 -0.52 -1.25
CA ILE A 142 -11.38 -1.15 -0.95
C ILE A 142 -11.11 -2.50 -0.29
N MET A 143 -11.74 -2.73 0.85
CA MET A 143 -11.49 -3.93 1.66
C MET A 143 -12.70 -4.87 1.63
N ALA A 144 -12.47 -6.16 1.87
CA ALA A 144 -13.53 -7.06 2.24
C ALA A 144 -14.15 -6.63 3.60
N PRO A 145 -15.46 -6.86 3.83
CA PRO A 145 -16.44 -7.53 2.96
C PRO A 145 -17.23 -6.58 2.03
N SER A 146 -16.59 -5.59 1.40
CA SER A 146 -17.27 -4.81 0.34
C SER A 146 -17.82 -5.71 -0.77
N LYS A 147 -18.90 -5.30 -1.45
CA LYS A 147 -19.55 -6.08 -2.51
C LYS A 147 -18.56 -6.61 -3.54
N GLY A 148 -18.50 -7.94 -3.68
CA GLY A 148 -17.59 -8.64 -4.60
C GLY A 148 -16.19 -8.92 -4.03
N TYR A 149 -15.78 -8.28 -2.94
CA TYR A 149 -14.54 -8.57 -2.23
C TYR A 149 -14.77 -9.69 -1.22
N LYS A 150 -13.80 -10.60 -1.08
CA LYS A 150 -13.92 -11.76 -0.18
C LYS A 150 -12.61 -12.03 0.52
N ASN A 151 -12.64 -12.17 1.85
CA ASN A 151 -11.52 -12.77 2.59
C ASN A 151 -11.28 -14.19 2.09
N LEU A 152 -10.01 -14.54 1.86
CA LEU A 152 -9.59 -15.90 1.47
C LEU A 152 -8.98 -16.69 2.62
N ASN A 153 -8.62 -16.01 3.71
CA ASN A 153 -8.13 -16.59 4.94
C ASN A 153 -8.61 -15.76 6.15
N ASP A 154 -8.26 -16.20 7.35
CA ASP A 154 -8.58 -15.59 8.63
C ASP A 154 -7.37 -14.90 9.29
N ASN A 155 -6.23 -14.85 8.59
CA ASN A 155 -5.04 -14.16 9.07
C ASN A 155 -5.33 -12.67 9.30
N PRO A 156 -4.76 -12.06 10.36
CA PRO A 156 -4.70 -10.61 10.46
C PRO A 156 -3.70 -10.04 9.43
N PRO A 157 -3.80 -8.74 9.10
CA PRO A 157 -2.75 -8.06 8.35
C PRO A 157 -1.43 -8.12 9.11
N ARG A 158 -0.37 -8.53 8.43
CA ARG A 158 0.95 -8.67 9.02
C ARG A 158 1.61 -7.31 9.17
N VAL A 159 2.19 -7.06 10.34
CA VAL A 159 3.05 -5.90 10.57
C VAL A 159 4.41 -6.12 9.91
N VAL A 160 4.88 -5.12 9.18
CA VAL A 160 6.19 -5.07 8.51
C VAL A 160 6.88 -3.74 8.81
N GLU A 161 8.21 -3.73 8.76
CA GLU A 161 8.98 -2.52 9.08
C GLU A 161 8.77 -1.41 8.02
N ASP A 162 9.03 -1.70 6.75
CA ASP A 162 8.76 -0.81 5.62
C ASP A 162 8.13 -1.61 4.47
N ALA A 163 6.82 -1.43 4.24
CA ALA A 163 6.10 -2.13 3.19
C ALA A 163 6.51 -1.69 1.77
N GLU A 164 6.97 -0.45 1.60
CA GLU A 164 7.45 0.04 0.29
C GLU A 164 8.77 -0.63 -0.08
N GLU A 165 9.71 -0.69 0.88
CA GLU A 165 10.99 -1.35 0.69
C GLU A 165 10.81 -2.84 0.42
N MET A 166 10.02 -3.54 1.25
CA MET A 166 9.68 -4.95 1.06
C MET A 166 9.12 -5.21 -0.35
N PHE A 167 8.16 -4.39 -0.80
CA PHE A 167 7.58 -4.54 -2.13
C PHE A 167 8.66 -4.38 -3.21
N ARG A 168 9.41 -3.27 -3.19
CA ARG A 168 10.45 -2.97 -4.19
C ARG A 168 11.53 -4.06 -4.25
N GLU A 169 11.96 -4.60 -3.11
CA GLU A 169 12.91 -5.71 -3.06
C GLU A 169 12.38 -6.99 -3.72
N ILE A 170 11.14 -7.37 -3.39
CA ILE A 170 10.54 -8.59 -3.94
C ILE A 170 10.36 -8.47 -5.45
N VAL A 171 9.84 -7.33 -5.95
CA VAL A 171 9.65 -7.08 -7.38
C VAL A 171 10.94 -6.64 -8.10
N ARG A 172 12.07 -6.55 -7.39
CA ARG A 172 13.39 -6.14 -7.91
C ARG A 172 13.40 -4.74 -8.55
N LEU A 173 12.60 -3.82 -8.01
CA LEU A 173 12.67 -2.42 -8.38
C LEU A 173 13.76 -1.72 -7.55
N PRO A 174 14.48 -0.74 -8.13
CA PRO A 174 15.45 0.02 -7.37
C PRO A 174 14.75 0.87 -6.30
N ASN A 175 15.40 0.98 -5.13
CA ASN A 175 14.93 1.86 -4.06
C ASN A 175 15.18 3.33 -4.46
N GLN A 176 14.12 4.09 -4.69
CA GLN A 176 14.23 5.48 -5.13
C GLN A 176 14.90 6.39 -4.09
N LYS A 177 14.82 6.07 -2.79
CA LYS A 177 15.52 6.81 -1.74
C LYS A 177 17.03 6.66 -1.90
N LEU A 178 17.50 5.44 -2.20
CA LEU A 178 18.91 5.16 -2.51
C LEU A 178 19.35 5.84 -3.82
N LEU A 179 18.56 5.74 -4.88
CA LEU A 179 18.87 6.41 -6.15
C LEU A 179 18.98 7.94 -6.01
N LYS A 180 18.18 8.55 -5.13
CA LYS A 180 18.29 9.98 -4.84
C LYS A 180 19.61 10.28 -4.12
N ILE A 181 19.97 9.50 -3.10
CA ILE A 181 21.23 9.65 -2.37
C ILE A 181 22.44 9.48 -3.28
N GLU A 182 22.43 8.51 -4.19
CA GLU A 182 23.51 8.28 -5.15
C GLU A 182 23.74 9.47 -6.09
N LYS A 183 22.68 10.23 -6.39
CA LYS A 183 22.73 11.42 -7.26
C LYS A 183 23.09 12.70 -6.52
N GLU A 184 23.15 12.70 -5.19
CA GLU A 184 23.52 13.89 -4.42
C GLU A 184 25.04 14.09 -4.40
N PRO A 185 25.53 15.35 -4.51
CA PRO A 185 26.95 15.65 -4.38
C PRO A 185 27.52 15.18 -3.03
N LYS A 186 28.76 14.69 -3.04
CA LYS A 186 29.45 14.14 -1.87
C LYS A 186 29.44 15.12 -0.69
N GLU A 187 29.64 16.40 -0.96
CA GLU A 187 29.71 17.49 0.03
C GLU A 187 28.38 17.69 0.75
N LYS A 188 27.25 17.43 0.06
CA LYS A 188 25.91 17.53 0.65
C LYS A 188 25.62 16.34 1.55
N LEU A 189 26.04 15.14 1.14
CA LEU A 189 25.92 13.91 1.93
C LEU A 189 26.76 13.98 3.21
N GLU A 190 27.99 14.47 3.13
CA GLU A 190 28.87 14.70 4.28
C GLU A 190 28.27 15.70 5.27
N ARG A 191 27.66 16.78 4.77
CA ARG A 191 26.94 17.76 5.61
C ARG A 191 25.75 17.12 6.34
N TRP A 192 24.98 16.28 5.66
CA TRP A 192 23.86 15.57 6.28
C TRP A 192 24.32 14.53 7.31
N LEU A 193 25.40 13.79 7.03
CA LEU A 193 26.02 12.85 7.97
C LEU A 193 26.45 13.52 9.26
N ASN A 194 27.07 14.71 9.14
CA ASN A 194 27.52 15.50 10.29
C ASN A 194 26.36 16.08 11.12
N GLN A 195 25.18 16.24 10.52
CA GLN A 195 23.99 16.79 11.19
C GLN A 195 23.06 15.70 11.76
N ASN A 196 23.06 14.49 11.19
CA ASN A 196 22.19 13.37 11.58
C ASN A 196 22.90 12.01 11.44
N PRO A 197 23.83 11.67 12.34
CA PRO A 197 24.76 10.56 12.16
C PRO A 197 24.13 9.15 12.18
N ARG A 198 22.93 8.97 12.76
CA ARG A 198 22.36 7.64 13.02
C ARG A 198 21.66 6.98 11.82
N ILE A 199 21.13 7.75 10.86
CA ILE A 199 20.34 7.21 9.74
C ILE A 199 21.16 7.13 8.45
N ILE A 200 22.13 8.02 8.30
CA ILE A 200 22.86 8.19 7.03
C ILE A 200 24.10 7.30 6.96
N TRP A 201 24.66 6.87 8.10
CA TRP A 201 25.79 5.92 8.13
C TRP A 201 25.42 4.59 7.46
N PHE A 202 24.21 4.07 7.69
CA PHE A 202 23.72 2.83 7.07
C PHE A 202 23.63 2.95 5.54
N LEU A 203 23.20 4.11 5.03
CA LEU A 203 23.03 4.36 3.59
C LEU A 203 24.36 4.66 2.88
N TYR A 204 25.31 5.31 3.58
CA TYR A 204 26.66 5.57 3.09
C TYR A 204 27.50 4.28 3.05
N ASP A 205 27.39 3.44 4.08
CA ASP A 205 28.03 2.12 4.12
C ASP A 205 27.52 1.19 3.00
N LEU A 206 26.20 1.17 2.75
CA LEU A 206 25.60 0.42 1.64
C LEU A 206 26.11 0.85 0.25
N ARG A 207 26.38 2.15 0.04
CA ARG A 207 26.98 2.67 -1.19
C ARG A 207 28.43 2.18 -1.35
N ASN A 208 29.24 2.34 -0.31
CA ASN A 208 30.67 1.96 -0.36
C ASN A 208 30.88 0.45 -0.52
N ARG A 209 30.00 -0.37 0.06
CA ARG A 209 30.02 -1.84 -0.14
C ARG A 209 29.68 -2.27 -1.57
N ARG A 210 28.90 -1.47 -2.31
CA ARG A 210 28.58 -1.75 -3.74
C ARG A 210 29.65 -1.26 -4.70
N GLU A 211 30.34 -0.17 -4.35
CA GLU A 211 31.44 0.38 -5.15
C GLU A 211 32.78 -0.37 -4.90
N GLY A 212 32.81 -1.38 -4.02
CA GLY A 212 34.02 -2.17 -3.73
C GLY A 212 35.10 -1.37 -2.98
N VAL A 213 34.71 -0.36 -2.21
CA VAL A 213 35.62 0.62 -1.60
C VAL A 213 36.17 0.18 -0.24
N TYR A 214 35.74 -0.97 0.28
CA TYR A 214 36.37 -1.62 1.42
C TYR A 214 37.02 -2.92 0.94
N ASP A 215 38.33 -2.86 0.69
CA ASP A 215 39.23 -4.01 0.79
C ASP A 215 39.30 -4.51 2.25
#